data_AF-A0A2N6PVA0-F1
#
_entry.id   AF-A0A2N6PVA0-F1
#
_cell.length_a   1.000
_cell.length_b   1.000
_cell.length_c   1.000
_cell.angle_alpha   90.00
_cell.angle_beta   90.00
_cell.angle_gamma   90.00
#
_symmetry.space_group_name_H-M   'P 1'
#
loop_
_entity.id
_entity.type
_entity.pdbx_description
1 polymer ?
#
loop_
_entity_poly.entity_id
_entity_poly.type
_entity_poly.pdbx_seq_one_letter_code
_entity_poly.pdbx_strand_id
1 'polypeptide(L)'
;MTVLTTSFGLDLGPIQRDWTIGELLAWLQDDARTHDPALREPLSRIEAAVTGTPWPSSPSTVALIRSLALASRAGNLSRLRIAHFVPNPAEMEHSERFETSQVA
;
A
#
# COMPACT_ATOMS: atom_id res chain seq x y z
N MET A 1 29.22 7.28 8.56
CA MET A 1 28.81 5.91 8.15
C MET A 1 27.32 5.96 7.87
N THR A 2 26.92 6.16 6.62
CA THR A 2 25.51 6.16 6.20
C THR A 2 25.14 4.74 5.81
N VAL A 3 24.30 4.09 6.62
CA VAL A 3 23.67 2.83 6.24
C VAL A 3 22.69 3.12 5.11
N LEU A 4 23.09 2.81 3.88
CA LEU A 4 22.18 2.72 2.75
C LEU A 4 21.45 1.39 2.92
N THR A 5 20.39 1.39 3.72
CA THR A 5 19.40 0.32 3.70
C THR A 5 18.71 0.42 2.35
N THR A 6 19.23 -0.30 1.36
CA THR A 6 18.52 -0.57 0.11
C THR A 6 17.32 -1.43 0.44
N SER A 7 16.26 -0.78 0.91
CA SER A 7 14.95 -1.38 1.04
C SER A 7 14.51 -1.78 -0.37
N PHE A 8 14.51 -3.07 -0.68
CA PHE A 8 13.68 -3.66 -1.73
C PHE A 8 12.18 -3.55 -1.34
N GLY A 9 11.77 -2.37 -0.89
CA GLY A 9 10.39 -2.03 -0.59
C GLY A 9 9.71 -1.73 -1.91
N LEU A 10 8.46 -2.19 -2.07
CA LEU A 10 7.63 -1.76 -3.19
C LEU A 10 7.79 -0.25 -3.37
N ASP A 11 8.14 0.17 -4.58
CA ASP A 11 8.19 1.58 -4.93
C ASP A 11 6.75 2.11 -4.87
N LEU A 12 6.41 2.75 -3.74
CA LEU A 12 5.15 3.45 -3.54
C LEU A 12 5.29 4.94 -3.90
N GLY A 13 6.39 5.30 -4.58
CA GLY A 13 6.79 6.67 -4.86
C GLY A 13 6.79 7.54 -3.59
N PRO A 14 6.03 8.65 -3.55
CA PRO A 14 6.00 9.57 -2.41
C PRO A 14 5.20 9.07 -1.20
N ILE A 15 4.53 7.91 -1.29
CA ILE A 15 3.69 7.37 -0.21
C ILE A 15 4.58 6.58 0.76
N GLN A 16 4.59 6.98 2.03
CA GLN A 16 5.38 6.29 3.06
C GLN A 16 4.61 5.12 3.69
N ARG A 17 5.27 3.98 3.87
CA ARG A 17 4.65 2.74 4.42
C ARG A 17 4.23 2.86 5.88
N ASP A 18 4.90 3.72 6.64
CA ASP A 18 4.60 3.98 8.06
C ASP A 18 3.36 4.86 8.24
N TRP A 19 2.88 5.52 7.18
CA TRP A 19 1.64 6.30 7.26
C TRP A 19 0.44 5.40 7.51
N THR A 20 -0.48 5.92 8.30
CA THR A 20 -1.81 5.35 8.43
C THR A 20 -2.66 5.63 7.20
N ILE A 21 -3.70 4.81 6.99
CA ILE A 21 -4.69 5.06 5.93
C ILE A 21 -5.32 6.45 6.08
N GLY A 22 -5.55 6.91 7.32
CA GLY A 22 -6.05 8.26 7.59
C GLY A 22 -5.10 9.37 7.15
N GLU A 23 -3.80 9.23 7.43
CA GLU A 23 -2.77 10.19 6.99
C GLU A 23 -2.62 10.22 5.47
N LEU A 24 -2.66 9.05 4.82
CA LEU A 24 -2.65 8.96 3.36
C LEU A 24 -3.86 9.67 2.76
N LEU A 25 -5.07 9.40 3.27
CA LEU A 25 -6.28 10.07 2.79
C LEU A 25 -6.22 11.58 3.03
N ALA A 26 -5.71 12.02 4.17
CA ALA A 26 -5.54 13.45 4.47
C ALA A 26 -4.57 14.13 3.48
N TRP A 27 -3.47 13.47 3.15
CA TRP A 27 -2.48 13.93 2.17
C TRP A 27 -3.02 13.95 0.73
N LEU A 28 -3.90 13.02 0.37
CA LEU A 28 -4.55 12.94 -0.95
C LEU A 28 -5.67 13.98 -1.15
N GLN A 29 -6.10 14.70 -0.11
CA GLN A 29 -7.13 15.76 -0.25
C GLN A 29 -6.66 16.95 -1.09
N ASP A 30 -5.35 17.08 -1.33
CA ASP A 30 -4.79 18.09 -2.22
C ASP A 30 -5.16 17.80 -3.70
N ASP A 31 -5.78 18.77 -4.36
CA ASP A 31 -6.38 18.62 -5.70
C ASP A 31 -5.34 18.20 -6.76
N ALA A 32 -4.12 18.74 -6.67
CA ALA A 32 -3.02 18.38 -7.56
C ALA A 32 -2.64 16.89 -7.46
N ARG A 33 -2.76 16.28 -6.27
CA ARG A 33 -2.45 14.86 -6.03
C ARG A 33 -3.61 13.95 -6.39
N THR A 34 -4.84 14.42 -6.25
CA THR A 34 -6.05 13.67 -6.59
C THR A 34 -6.08 13.24 -8.06
N HIS A 35 -5.46 14.03 -8.93
CA HIS A 35 -5.39 13.79 -10.38
C HIS A 35 -4.03 13.26 -10.86
N ASP A 36 -3.09 13.04 -9.95
CA ASP A 36 -1.73 12.63 -10.32
C ASP A 36 -1.74 11.18 -10.86
N PRO A 37 -1.22 10.95 -12.09
CA PRO A 37 -1.18 9.62 -12.69
C PRO A 37 -0.09 8.72 -12.10
N ALA A 38 0.99 9.28 -11.54
CA ALA A 38 2.06 8.50 -10.90
C ALA A 38 1.57 7.83 -9.61
N LEU A 39 0.53 8.39 -8.96
CA LEU A 39 -0.12 7.79 -7.80
C LEU A 39 -1.07 6.64 -8.13
N ARG A 40 -1.41 6.41 -9.40
CA ARG A 40 -2.41 5.39 -9.78
C ARG A 40 -1.99 3.97 -9.42
N GLU A 41 -0.79 3.57 -9.80
CA GLU A 41 -0.25 2.25 -9.50
C GLU A 41 -0.15 1.97 -7.99
N PRO A 42 0.49 2.83 -7.18
CA PRO A 42 0.60 2.57 -5.75
C PRO A 42 -0.76 2.59 -5.04
N LEU A 43 -1.67 3.50 -5.41
CA LEU A 43 -3.03 3.50 -4.85
C LEU A 43 -3.82 2.25 -5.23
N SER A 44 -3.66 1.73 -6.45
CA SER A 44 -4.33 0.50 -6.87
C SER A 44 -3.88 -0.71 -6.05
N ARG A 45 -2.60 -0.80 -5.69
CA ARG A 45 -2.09 -1.88 -4.83
C ARG A 45 -2.61 -1.75 -3.40
N ILE A 46 -2.56 -0.55 -2.83
CA ILE A 46 -3.04 -0.29 -1.47
C ILE A 46 -4.54 -0.58 -1.39
N GLU A 47 -5.31 -0.11 -2.37
CA GLU A 47 -6.75 -0.34 -2.43
C GLU A 47 -7.08 -1.83 -2.53
N ALA A 48 -6.45 -2.57 -3.45
CA ALA A 48 -6.68 -4.01 -3.59
C ALA A 48 -6.32 -4.79 -2.32
N ALA A 49 -5.28 -4.37 -1.59
CA ALA A 49 -4.91 -4.99 -0.32
C ALA A 49 -5.87 -4.64 0.83
N VAL A 50 -6.45 -3.43 0.83
CA VAL A 50 -7.41 -2.98 1.83
C VAL A 50 -8.81 -3.55 1.59
N THR A 51 -9.27 -3.60 0.34
CA THR A 51 -10.60 -4.10 -0.04
C THR A 51 -10.60 -5.61 -0.31
N GLY A 52 -9.43 -6.21 -0.50
CA GLY A 52 -9.28 -7.61 -0.92
C GLY A 52 -9.81 -7.90 -2.33
N THR A 53 -10.27 -6.87 -3.06
CA THR A 53 -10.95 -7.02 -4.35
C THR A 53 -10.26 -6.13 -5.38
N PRO A 54 -9.40 -6.68 -6.26
CA PRO A 54 -8.76 -5.89 -7.29
C PRO A 54 -9.79 -5.37 -8.29
N TRP A 55 -9.55 -4.16 -8.80
CA TRP A 55 -10.41 -3.56 -9.82
C TRP A 55 -10.34 -4.34 -11.14
N PRO A 56 -11.49 -4.57 -11.82
CA PRO A 56 -11.52 -5.30 -13.08
C PRO A 56 -10.97 -4.51 -14.28
N SER A 57 -10.72 -3.20 -14.12
CA SER A 57 -10.18 -2.30 -15.14
C SER A 57 -9.33 -1.25 -14.47
N SER A 58 -8.43 -0.58 -15.20
CA SER A 58 -7.59 0.51 -14.67
C SER A 58 -8.45 1.66 -14.14
N PRO A 59 -8.64 1.79 -12.81
CA PRO A 59 -9.47 2.85 -12.26
C PRO A 59 -8.72 4.18 -12.30
N SER A 60 -9.46 5.29 -12.25
CA SER A 60 -8.85 6.61 -12.09
C SER A 60 -8.33 6.80 -10.66
N THR A 61 -7.35 7.68 -10.48
CA THR A 61 -6.79 8.05 -9.17
C THR A 61 -7.92 8.48 -8.20
N VAL A 62 -8.89 9.25 -8.68
CA VAL A 62 -10.10 9.66 -7.93
C VAL A 62 -10.95 8.46 -7.48
N ALA A 63 -11.17 7.48 -8.37
CA ALA A 63 -11.97 6.31 -8.04
C ALA A 63 -11.30 5.46 -6.96
N LEU A 64 -9.97 5.31 -7.03
CA LEU A 64 -9.17 4.63 -6.01
C LEU A 64 -9.24 5.34 -4.66
N ILE A 65 -9.07 6.67 -4.63
CA ILE A 65 -9.17 7.48 -3.40
C ILE A 65 -10.54 7.31 -2.76
N ARG A 66 -11.62 7.39 -3.56
CA ARG A 66 -12.99 7.22 -3.07
C ARG A 66 -13.22 5.82 -2.51
N SER A 67 -12.76 4.78 -3.20
CA SER A 67 -12.88 3.39 -2.73
C SER A 67 -12.15 3.20 -1.40
N LEU A 68 -10.92 3.68 -1.32
CA LEU A 68 -10.09 3.59 -0.11
C LEU A 68 -10.72 4.34 1.07
N ALA A 69 -11.27 5.54 0.84
CA ALA A 69 -11.97 6.30 1.87
C ALA A 69 -13.23 5.56 2.38
N LEU A 70 -13.97 4.92 1.48
CA LEU A 70 -15.15 4.13 1.83
C LEU A 70 -14.76 2.91 2.67
N ALA A 71 -13.77 2.14 2.22
CA ALA A 71 -13.26 0.98 2.92
C ALA A 71 -12.67 1.34 4.28
N SER A 72 -11.92 2.44 4.36
CA SER A 72 -11.38 2.96 5.62
C SER A 72 -12.48 3.30 6.62
N ARG A 73 -13.60 3.88 6.16
CA ARG A 73 -14.73 4.22 7.03
C ARG A 73 -15.50 2.98 7.45
N ALA A 74 -15.74 2.05 6.53
CA ALA A 74 -16.49 0.82 6.80
C ALA A 74 -15.74 -0.12 7.78
N GLY A 75 -14.43 -0.27 7.61
CA GLY A 75 -13.59 -1.13 8.43
C GLY A 75 -12.91 -0.44 9.62
N ASN A 76 -13.14 0.86 9.85
CA ASN A 76 -12.43 1.66 10.85
C ASN A 76 -10.89 1.57 10.74
N LEU A 77 -10.38 1.51 9.50
CA LEU A 77 -8.98 1.24 9.18
C LEU A 77 -8.09 2.49 9.22
N SER A 78 -8.65 3.65 9.58
CA SER A 78 -7.97 4.94 9.53
C SER A 78 -6.68 4.99 10.36
N ARG A 79 -6.56 4.15 11.40
CA ARG A 79 -5.37 4.03 12.27
C ARG A 79 -4.41 2.92 11.85
N LEU A 80 -4.76 2.10 10.87
CA LEU A 80 -3.90 1.03 10.40
C LEU A 80 -2.85 1.60 9.45
N ARG A 81 -1.62 1.12 9.61
CA ARG A 81 -0.49 1.48 8.74
C ARG A 81 -0.57 0.77 7.40
N ILE A 82 -0.12 1.44 6.35
CA ILE A 82 -0.03 0.87 4.99
C ILE A 82 0.84 -0.39 5.00
N ALA A 83 1.89 -0.44 5.82
CA ALA A 83 2.74 -1.60 6.00
C ALA A 83 1.99 -2.89 6.40
N HIS A 84 0.83 -2.80 7.05
CA HIS A 84 0.02 -3.99 7.39
C HIS A 84 -0.65 -4.64 6.16
N PHE A 85 -0.94 -3.85 5.13
CA PHE A 85 -1.66 -4.30 3.94
C PHE A 85 -0.72 -4.66 2.80
N VAL A 86 0.41 -3.97 2.71
CA VAL A 86 1.41 -4.19 1.66
C VAL A 86 2.62 -4.90 2.28
N PRO A 87 2.61 -6.25 2.37
CA PRO A 87 3.74 -7.01 2.89
C PRO A 87 5.00 -6.74 2.08
N ASN A 88 6.14 -6.70 2.77
CA ASN A 88 7.43 -6.50 2.12
C ASN A 88 7.79 -7.78 1.35
N PRO A 89 8.14 -7.73 0.05
CA PRO A 89 8.59 -8.92 -0.67
C PRO A 89 9.83 -9.53 -0.02
N ALA A 90 10.68 -8.72 0.62
CA ALA A 90 11.82 -9.21 1.40
C ALA A 90 11.43 -10.03 2.66
N GLU A 91 10.21 -9.91 3.17
CA GLU A 91 9.69 -10.78 4.24
C GLU A 91 9.03 -12.06 3.69
N MET A 92 8.53 -12.03 2.45
CA MET A 92 8.09 -13.24 1.76
C MET A 92 9.29 -14.14 1.42
N GLU A 93 10.39 -13.60 0.89
CA GLU A 93 11.57 -14.41 0.53
C GLU A 93 12.23 -15.11 1.74
N HIS A 94 12.12 -14.54 2.95
CA HIS A 94 12.60 -15.23 4.16
C HIS A 94 11.70 -16.38 4.57
N SER A 95 10.37 -16.26 4.39
CA SER A 95 9.41 -17.30 4.77
C SER A 95 9.56 -18.56 3.90
N GLU A 96 9.90 -18.40 2.62
CA GLU A 96 10.10 -19.52 1.68
C GLU A 96 11.41 -20.28 1.93
N ARG A 97 12.42 -19.63 2.51
CA ARG A 97 13.71 -20.26 2.83
C ARG A 97 13.73 -21.07 4.12
N PHE A 98 12.82 -20.82 5.05
CA PHE A 98 12.73 -21.62 6.29
C PHE A 98 11.87 -22.87 6.16
N GLU A 99 11.06 -23.01 5.10
CA GLU A 99 10.16 -24.16 4.93
C GLU A 99 10.82 -25.36 4.22
N THR A 100 12.03 -25.21 3.65
CA THR A 100 12.74 -26.29 2.93
C THR A 100 13.81 -27.04 3.75
N SER A 101 13.96 -26.75 5.05
CA SER A 101 14.93 -27.42 5.93
C SER A 101 14.31 -28.12 7.15
N GLN A 102 13.08 -28.62 7.02
CA GLN A 102 12.51 -29.51 8.02
C GLN A 102 11.76 -30.70 7.39
N VAL A 103 12.49 -31.55 6.66
CA VAL A 103 12.16 -32.98 6.59
C VAL A 103 13.47 -33.77 6.64
N ALA A 104 13.41 -34.86 7.41
CA ALA A 104 14.48 -35.70 7.93
C ALA A 104 15.51 -36.24 6.92
#